data_AF-A0A3N9NQ97-F1
#
_entry.id   AF-A0A3N9NQ97-F1
#
_cell.length_a   1.000
_cell.length_b   1.000
_cell.length_c   1.000
_cell.angle_alpha   90.00
_cell.angle_beta   90.00
_cell.angle_gamma   90.00
#
_symmetry.space_group_name_H-M   'P 1'
#
loop_
_entity.id
_entity.type
_entity.pdbx_description
1 polymer ?
#
loop_
_entity_poly.entity_id
_entity_poly.type
_entity_poly.pdbx_seq_one_letter_code
_entity_poly.pdbx_strand_id
1 'polypeptide(L)'
;VKFDVIWRYFGWSNQTLAALVLWSAAFHLVRNGKFHWIATIPAVFLTGVVVTFICYAPIGLRMPYQLSVILGVGSAVVALILFIFYSLRKRQA
;
A
#
# COMPACT_ATOMS: atom_id res chain seq x y z
N VAL A 1 -9.07 -19.05 23.11
CA VAL A 1 -8.90 -18.08 21.99
C VAL A 1 -7.97 -18.73 20.98
N LYS A 2 -8.35 -18.82 19.70
CA LYS A 2 -7.61 -19.61 18.69
C LYS A 2 -6.37 -18.85 18.21
N PHE A 3 -5.19 -19.45 18.35
CA PHE A 3 -3.89 -18.90 17.92
C PHE A 3 -3.89 -18.42 16.45
N ASP A 4 -4.68 -19.07 15.59
CA ASP A 4 -4.87 -18.71 14.18
C ASP A 4 -5.30 -17.25 13.95
N VAL A 5 -6.05 -16.67 14.88
CA VAL A 5 -6.50 -15.28 14.78
C VAL A 5 -5.32 -14.33 14.94
N ILE A 6 -4.44 -14.60 15.91
CA ILE A 6 -3.23 -13.79 16.17
C ILE A 6 -2.32 -13.82 14.94
N TRP A 7 -2.13 -14.99 14.34
CA TRP A 7 -1.30 -15.12 13.14
C TRP A 7 -1.85 -14.32 11.95
N ARG A 8 -3.17 -14.26 11.77
CA ARG A 8 -3.81 -13.41 10.75
C ARG A 8 -3.59 -11.93 11.01
N TYR A 9 -3.69 -11.49 12.27
CA TYR A 9 -3.39 -10.11 12.66
C TYR A 9 -1.90 -9.78 12.45
N PHE A 10 -1.00 -10.70 12.77
CA PHE A 10 0.43 -10.50 12.57
C PHE A 10 0.77 -10.43 11.08
N GLY A 11 0.22 -11.33 10.27
CA GLY A 11 0.46 -11.39 8.82
C GLY A 11 0.06 -10.11 8.10
N TRP A 12 -1.16 -9.61 8.33
CA TRP A 12 -1.62 -8.39 7.65
C TRP A 12 -0.90 -7.14 8.18
N SER A 13 -0.58 -7.08 9.48
CA SER A 13 0.18 -5.96 10.06
C SER A 13 1.60 -5.89 9.53
N ASN A 14 2.22 -7.04 9.23
CA ASN A 14 3.53 -7.07 8.58
C ASN A 14 3.45 -6.55 7.14
N GLN A 15 2.39 -6.89 6.40
CA GLN A 15 2.19 -6.36 5.04
C GLN A 15 1.95 -4.84 5.04
N THR A 16 1.22 -4.31 6.03
CA THR A 16 1.01 -2.86 6.17
C THR A 16 2.32 -2.14 6.48
N LEU A 17 3.15 -2.71 7.38
CA LEU A 17 4.47 -2.18 7.69
C LEU A 17 5.38 -2.19 6.46
N ALA A 18 5.41 -3.29 5.72
CA ALA A 18 6.17 -3.40 4.48
C ALA A 18 5.75 -2.33 3.45
N ALA A 19 4.45 -2.08 3.31
CA ALA A 19 3.93 -1.02 2.44
C ALA A 19 4.44 0.37 2.87
N LEU A 20 4.39 0.70 4.17
CA LEU A 20 4.86 1.98 4.70
C LEU A 20 6.38 2.18 4.50
N VAL A 21 7.17 1.13 4.73
CA VAL A 21 8.61 1.16 4.51
C VAL A 21 8.94 1.36 3.03
N LEU A 22 8.23 0.68 2.12
CA LEU A 22 8.43 0.85 0.68
C LEU A 22 8.06 2.26 0.19
N TRP A 23 6.97 2.85 0.70
CA TRP A 23 6.63 4.25 0.41
C TRP A 23 7.71 5.20 0.92
N SER A 24 8.20 4.98 2.15
CA SER A 24 9.28 5.77 2.74
C SER A 24 10.57 5.67 1.91
N ALA A 25 10.92 4.46 1.46
CA ALA A 25 12.05 4.22 0.57
C ALA A 25 11.85 4.88 -0.80
N ALA A 26 10.65 4.85 -1.37
CA ALA A 26 10.33 5.51 -2.63
C ALA A 26 10.51 7.04 -2.53
N PHE A 27 10.03 7.65 -1.44
CA PHE A 27 10.26 9.09 -1.16
C PHE A 27 11.74 9.42 -1.00
N HIS A 28 12.49 8.57 -0.31
CA HIS A 28 13.94 8.73 -0.14
C HIS A 28 14.69 8.64 -1.48
N LEU A 29 14.33 7.68 -2.35
CA LEU A 29 14.91 7.52 -3.69
C LEU A 29 14.62 8.73 -4.58
N VAL A 30 13.38 9.23 -4.57
CA VAL A 30 13.00 10.47 -5.29
C VAL A 30 13.80 11.66 -4.78
N ARG A 31 14.03 11.75 -3.46
CA ARG A 31 14.84 12.83 -2.88
C ARG A 31 16.29 12.82 -3.32
N ASN A 32 16.86 11.65 -3.54
CA ASN A 32 18.25 11.49 -3.94
C ASN A 32 18.44 11.39 -5.47
N GLY A 33 17.38 11.66 -6.26
CA GLY A 33 17.43 11.56 -7.72
C GLY A 33 17.68 10.15 -8.26
N LYS A 34 17.49 9.11 -7.45
CA LYS A 34 17.73 7.70 -7.83
C LYS A 34 16.46 7.06 -8.40
N PHE A 35 16.62 5.89 -9.02
CA PHE A 35 15.53 5.14 -9.64
C PHE A 35 14.47 4.69 -8.61
N HIS A 36 13.43 5.50 -8.41
CA HIS A 36 12.39 5.27 -7.39
C HIS A 36 11.38 4.17 -7.76
N TRP A 37 11.26 3.81 -9.04
CA TRP A 37 10.29 2.82 -9.52
C TRP A 37 10.47 1.44 -8.88
N ILE A 38 11.71 1.08 -8.51
CA ILE A 38 12.01 -0.18 -7.81
C ILE A 38 11.26 -0.32 -6.48
N ALA A 39 11.01 0.79 -5.79
CA ALA A 39 10.24 0.82 -4.55
C ALA A 39 8.77 1.20 -4.79
N THR A 40 8.49 2.05 -5.78
CA THR A 40 7.14 2.58 -6.04
C THR A 40 6.20 1.50 -6.56
N ILE A 41 6.64 0.64 -7.48
CA ILE A 41 5.81 -0.44 -8.04
C ILE A 41 5.35 -1.41 -6.95
N PRO A 42 6.26 -2.01 -6.14
CA PRO A 42 5.82 -2.91 -5.07
C PRO A 42 5.05 -2.17 -3.97
N ALA A 43 5.33 -0.90 -3.68
CA ALA A 43 4.56 -0.11 -2.71
C ALA A 43 3.09 0.03 -3.11
N VAL A 44 2.83 0.35 -4.38
CA VAL A 44 1.47 0.54 -4.92
C VAL A 44 0.71 -0.79 -4.90
N PHE A 45 1.35 -1.87 -5.34
CA PHE A 45 0.76 -3.20 -5.30
C PHE A 45 0.40 -3.63 -3.87
N LEU A 46 1.34 -3.49 -2.92
CA LEU A 46 1.10 -3.84 -1.52
C LEU A 46 0.00 -2.98 -0.89
N THR A 47 -0.09 -1.70 -1.25
CA THR A 47 -1.18 -0.83 -0.78
C THR A 47 -2.54 -1.37 -1.23
N GLY A 48 -2.68 -1.76 -2.49
CA GLY A 48 -3.92 -2.35 -3.01
C GLY A 48 -4.27 -3.67 -2.34
N VAL A 49 -3.28 -4.55 -2.13
CA VAL A 49 -3.47 -5.85 -1.44
C VAL A 49 -3.92 -5.64 0.00
N VAL A 50 -3.24 -4.76 0.74
CA VAL A 50 -3.57 -4.46 2.14
C VAL A 50 -4.97 -3.85 2.27
N VAL A 51 -5.31 -2.87 1.45
CA VAL A 51 -6.64 -2.23 1.50
C VAL A 51 -7.74 -3.21 1.12
N THR A 52 -7.54 -4.02 0.08
CA THR A 52 -8.48 -5.09 -0.30
C THR A 52 -8.68 -6.06 0.86
N PHE A 53 -7.59 -6.44 1.53
CA PHE A 53 -7.63 -7.33 2.68
C PHE A 53 -8.41 -6.71 3.86
N ILE A 54 -8.20 -5.43 4.20
CA ILE A 54 -8.98 -4.74 5.25
C ILE A 54 -10.47 -4.77 4.94
N CYS A 55 -10.83 -4.40 3.72
CA CYS A 55 -12.22 -4.28 3.31
C CYS A 55 -12.91 -5.64 3.30
N TYR A 56 -12.23 -6.67 2.80
CA TYR A 56 -12.79 -8.02 2.65
C TYR A 56 -12.76 -8.83 3.95
N ALA A 57 -11.71 -8.69 4.76
CA ALA A 57 -11.49 -9.59 5.88
C ALA A 57 -12.70 -9.59 6.84
N PRO A 58 -13.09 -10.77 7.35
CA PRO A 58 -14.22 -10.90 8.27
C PRO A 58 -14.00 -10.20 9.62
N ILE A 59 -12.78 -9.69 9.84
CA ILE A 59 -12.31 -8.97 11.01
C ILE A 59 -12.27 -7.45 10.76
N GLY A 60 -12.22 -7.04 9.48
CA GLY A 60 -12.24 -5.64 9.06
C GLY A 60 -13.67 -5.18 8.77
N LEU A 61 -13.93 -4.74 7.54
CA LEU A 61 -15.22 -4.15 7.16
C LEU A 61 -16.25 -5.16 6.64
N ARG A 62 -15.89 -6.45 6.45
CA ARG A 62 -16.79 -7.51 5.98
C ARG A 62 -17.53 -7.16 4.67
N MET A 63 -16.88 -6.42 3.78
CA MET A 63 -17.49 -6.00 2.52
C MET A 63 -17.47 -7.14 1.47
N PRO A 64 -18.39 -7.11 0.49
CA PRO A 64 -18.33 -7.98 -0.68
C PRO A 64 -16.96 -7.90 -1.35
N TYR A 65 -16.47 -9.04 -1.86
CA TYR A 65 -15.15 -9.13 -2.48
C TYR A 65 -14.97 -8.14 -3.63
N GLN A 66 -15.99 -7.99 -4.49
CA GLN A 66 -15.98 -7.07 -5.62
C GLN A 66 -15.75 -5.60 -5.17
N LEU A 67 -16.49 -5.14 -4.16
CA LEU A 67 -16.34 -3.79 -3.62
C LEU A 67 -14.97 -3.59 -2.96
N SER A 68 -14.48 -4.62 -2.23
CA SER A 68 -13.17 -4.59 -1.58
C SER A 68 -12.03 -4.44 -2.59
N VAL A 69 -12.10 -5.14 -3.73
CA VAL A 69 -11.12 -5.03 -4.81
C VAL A 69 -11.18 -3.66 -5.47
N ILE A 70 -12.38 -3.12 -5.74
CA ILE A 70 -12.53 -1.78 -6.32
C ILE A 70 -11.91 -0.71 -5.42
N LEU A 71 -12.16 -0.78 -4.10
CA LEU A 71 -11.55 0.13 -3.13
C LEU A 71 -10.04 -0.05 -3.03
N GLY A 72 -9.57 -1.30 -3.07
CA GLY A 72 -8.14 -1.61 -3.08
C GLY A 72 -7.42 -1.01 -4.28
N VAL A 73 -7.92 -1.26 -5.49
CA VAL A 73 -7.37 -0.69 -6.72
C VAL A 73 -7.48 0.83 -6.72
N GLY A 74 -8.62 1.38 -6.30
CA GLY A 74 -8.81 2.83 -6.20
C GLY A 74 -7.79 3.49 -5.27
N SER A 75 -7.55 2.91 -4.08
CA SER A 75 -6.57 3.41 -3.14
C SER A 75 -5.13 3.33 -3.66
N ALA A 76 -4.77 2.25 -4.36
CA ALA A 76 -3.46 2.08 -4.98
C ALA A 76 -3.22 3.13 -6.09
N VAL A 77 -4.23 3.37 -6.93
CA VAL A 77 -4.18 4.40 -7.98
C VAL A 77 -4.05 5.80 -7.37
N VAL A 78 -4.83 6.13 -6.34
CA VAL A 78 -4.75 7.42 -5.64
C VAL A 78 -3.35 7.62 -5.04
N ALA A 79 -2.82 6.61 -4.35
CA ALA A 79 -1.48 6.68 -3.76
C ALA A 79 -0.39 6.88 -4.82
N LEU A 80 -0.49 6.19 -5.96
CA LEU A 80 0.41 6.37 -7.10
C LEU A 80 0.32 7.78 -7.69
N ILE A 81 -0.89 8.31 -7.91
CA ILE A 81 -1.09 9.66 -8.46
C ILE A 81 -0.48 10.72 -7.53
N LEU A 82 -0.76 10.63 -6.22
CA LEU A 82 -0.21 11.55 -5.23
C LEU A 82 1.32 11.50 -5.20
N PHE A 83 1.90 10.30 -5.29
CA PHE A 83 3.35 10.13 -5.32
C PHE A 83 3.99 10.67 -6.61
N ILE A 84 3.38 10.40 -7.76
CA ILE A 84 3.84 10.94 -9.05
C ILE A 84 3.81 12.47 -8.99
N PHE A 85 2.69 13.07 -8.55
CA PHE A 85 2.56 14.52 -8.41
C PHE A 85 3.66 15.11 -7.51
N TYR A 86 3.94 14.47 -6.36
CA TYR A 86 5.05 14.86 -5.49
C TYR A 86 6.42 14.75 -6.20
N SER A 87 6.67 13.64 -6.89
CA SER A 87 7.94 13.40 -7.60
C SER A 87 8.18 14.39 -8.74
N LEU A 88 7.13 14.79 -9.46
CA LEU A 88 7.19 15.77 -10.53
C LEU A 88 7.49 17.17 -9.98
N ARG A 89 6.81 17.58 -8.90
CA ARG A 89 7.06 18.86 -8.24
C ARG A 89 8.49 18.99 -7.76
N LYS A 90 9.09 17.89 -7.29
CA LYS A 90 10.49 17.89 -6.84
C LYS A 90 11.50 17.91 -7.99
N ARG A 91 11.17 17.35 -9.17
CA ARG A 91 12.04 17.45 -10.35
C ARG A 91 12.13 18.86 -10.92
N GLN A 92 11.18 19.75 -10.61
CA GLN A 92 11.12 21.11 -11.11
C GLN A 92 11.79 22.16 -10.20
N ALA A 93 12.18 21.78 -8.98
CA ALA A 93 12.87 22.64 -8.00
C ALA A 93 14.34 22.23 -7.87
#